data_AF-A0A2D6BUG0-F1
#
_entry.id   AF-A0A2D6BUG0-F1
#
_cell.length_a   1.000
_cell.length_b   1.000
_cell.length_c   1.000
_cell.angle_alpha   90.00
_cell.angle_beta   90.00
_cell.angle_gamma   90.00
#
_symmetry.space_group_name_H-M   'P 1'
#
loop_
_entity.id
_entity.type
_entity.pdbx_description
1 polymer ?
#
loop_
_entity_poly.entity_id
_entity_poly.type
_entity_poly.pdbx_seq_one_letter_code
_entity_poly.pdbx_strand_id
1 'polypeptide(L)'
;MPRRHGVDPSLTGRRAECDGGGAIPGTRFAGREDFAGDLTGDYVDHGDPPWRWYLLTDLSRKPPGYPADSVWCESESLFLIDAEGRTLPDTLPAQRNTPPARQRRK
;
A
#
# COMPACT_ATOMS: atom_id res chain seq x y z
N MET A 1 -3.73 -0.33 -21.05
CA MET A 1 -4.66 -0.68 -19.95
C MET A 1 -5.13 0.60 -19.29
N PRO A 2 -6.42 0.74 -18.95
CA PRO A 2 -6.92 1.94 -18.28
C PRO A 2 -6.29 2.08 -16.89
N ARG A 3 -5.85 3.30 -16.57
CA ARG A 3 -5.44 3.69 -15.22
C ARG A 3 -6.53 4.59 -14.68
N ARG A 4 -7.11 4.23 -13.54
CA ARG A 4 -8.10 5.07 -12.86
C ARG A 4 -7.42 5.73 -11.67
N HIS A 5 -7.26 7.04 -11.73
CA HIS A 5 -6.76 7.82 -10.60
C HIS A 5 -7.93 8.31 -9.73
N GLY A 6 -7.68 8.44 -8.44
CA GLY A 6 -8.60 9.08 -7.50
C GLY A 6 -7.89 9.46 -6.21
N VAL A 7 -8.64 10.06 -5.29
CA VAL A 7 -8.16 10.47 -3.97
C VAL A 7 -9.10 9.89 -2.91
N ASP A 8 -8.54 9.28 -1.89
CA ASP A 8 -9.23 8.86 -0.67
C ASP A 8 -8.85 9.80 0.48
N PRO A 9 -9.68 10.83 0.77
CA PRO A 9 -9.36 11.82 1.79
C PRO A 9 -9.35 11.24 3.21
N SER A 10 -9.88 10.04 3.43
CA SER A 10 -9.81 9.38 4.74
C SER A 10 -8.41 8.86 5.08
N LEU A 11 -7.54 8.77 4.08
CA LEU A 11 -6.18 8.26 4.21
C LEU A 11 -5.13 9.36 4.18
N THR A 12 -5.46 10.54 3.69
CA THR A 12 -4.56 11.69 3.65
C THR A 12 -4.02 12.02 5.05
N GLY A 13 -2.69 12.08 5.18
CA GLY A 13 -1.99 12.39 6.42
C GLY A 13 -1.91 11.23 7.42
N ARG A 14 -2.40 10.04 7.07
CA ARG A 14 -2.22 8.85 7.92
C ARG A 14 -0.88 8.20 7.63
N ARG A 15 -0.22 7.73 8.69
CA ARG A 15 1.01 6.96 8.55
C ARG A 15 0.71 5.51 8.17
N ALA A 16 1.49 4.98 7.25
CA ALA A 16 1.39 3.60 6.83
C ALA A 16 2.79 3.00 6.61
N GLU A 17 2.88 1.70 6.82
CA GLU A 17 3.94 0.87 6.27
C GLU A 17 3.41 0.07 5.09
N CYS A 18 4.29 -0.22 4.16
CA CYS A 18 3.96 -1.10 3.06
C CYS A 18 5.19 -1.80 2.50
N ASP A 19 4.92 -2.95 1.91
CA ASP A 19 5.89 -3.66 1.11
C ASP A 19 5.85 -3.11 -0.31
N GLY A 20 6.79 -2.22 -0.62
CA GLY A 20 6.94 -1.61 -1.93
C GLY A 20 7.78 -2.45 -2.88
N GLY A 21 7.64 -2.18 -4.17
CA GLY A 21 8.50 -2.73 -5.22
C GLY A 21 9.64 -1.77 -5.55
N GLY A 22 10.82 -1.96 -4.96
CA GLY A 22 12.03 -1.24 -5.37
C GLY A 22 12.62 -1.88 -6.63
N ALA A 23 12.94 -1.09 -7.66
CA ALA A 23 13.62 -1.65 -8.83
C ALA A 23 14.98 -2.21 -8.42
N ILE A 24 15.20 -3.52 -8.58
CA ILE A 24 16.50 -4.13 -8.26
C ILE A 24 17.49 -3.70 -9.37
N PRO A 25 18.57 -2.96 -9.02
CA PRO A 25 19.52 -2.47 -10.01
C PRO A 25 20.07 -3.58 -10.89
N GLY A 26 20.06 -3.36 -12.21
CA GLY A 26 20.55 -4.33 -13.19
C GLY A 26 19.56 -5.46 -13.52
N THR A 27 18.33 -5.44 -13.00
CA THR A 27 17.29 -6.42 -13.35
C THR A 27 15.99 -5.73 -13.77
N ARG A 28 15.09 -6.52 -14.38
CA ARG A 28 13.72 -6.10 -14.68
C ARG A 28 12.74 -6.37 -13.52
N PHE A 29 13.24 -6.81 -12.38
CA PHE A 29 12.43 -7.25 -11.25
C PHE A 29 12.34 -6.14 -10.20
N ALA A 30 11.17 -6.06 -9.56
CA ALA A 30 10.99 -5.30 -8.34
C ALA A 30 11.28 -6.21 -7.14
N GLY A 31 12.17 -5.78 -6.26
CA GLY A 31 12.42 -6.42 -4.97
C GLY A 31 11.34 -6.00 -3.99
N ARG A 32 10.96 -6.92 -3.10
CA ARG A 32 10.11 -6.58 -1.96
C ARG A 32 10.99 -5.84 -0.95
N GLU A 33 10.70 -4.57 -0.73
CA GLU A 33 11.38 -3.75 0.26
C GLU A 33 10.35 -3.08 1.17
N ASP A 34 10.69 -2.94 2.45
CA ASP A 34 9.80 -2.32 3.42
C ASP A 34 9.93 -0.79 3.34
N PHE A 35 8.80 -0.11 3.20
CA PHE A 35 8.70 1.33 3.26
C PHE A 35 7.73 1.75 4.37
N ALA A 36 7.98 2.90 4.99
CA ALA A 36 7.01 3.53 5.89
C ALA A 36 7.03 5.03 5.69
N GLY A 37 5.85 5.65 5.67
CA GLY A 37 5.68 7.07 5.41
C GLY A 37 4.24 7.50 5.55
N ASP A 38 3.94 8.69 5.07
CA ASP A 38 2.62 9.30 5.19
C ASP A 38 1.85 9.17 3.87
N LEU A 39 0.58 8.78 3.97
CA LEU A 39 -0.29 8.62 2.82
C LEU A 39 -0.77 9.98 2.33
N THR A 40 -0.67 10.21 1.02
CA THR A 40 -1.26 11.41 0.41
C THR A 40 -2.77 11.27 0.24
N GLY A 41 -3.26 10.02 0.21
CA GLY A 41 -4.62 9.67 -0.18
C GLY A 41 -4.78 9.45 -1.68
N ASP A 42 -3.77 9.78 -2.50
CA ASP A 42 -3.80 9.47 -3.93
C ASP A 42 -3.77 7.97 -4.15
N TYR A 43 -4.66 7.48 -5.02
CA TYR A 43 -4.66 6.11 -5.48
C TYR A 43 -4.72 6.00 -7.00
N VAL A 44 -4.14 4.92 -7.52
CA VAL A 44 -4.29 4.50 -8.90
C VAL A 44 -4.71 3.03 -8.95
N ASP A 45 -5.81 2.76 -9.64
CA ASP A 45 -6.20 1.40 -10.00
C ASP A 45 -5.50 1.07 -11.34
N HIS A 46 -4.63 0.05 -11.33
CA HIS A 46 -3.85 -0.39 -12.48
C HIS A 46 -3.79 -1.92 -12.57
N GLY A 47 -4.10 -2.47 -13.74
CA GLY A 47 -4.08 -3.91 -14.01
C GLY A 47 -5.39 -4.42 -14.60
N ASP A 48 -5.43 -5.71 -14.90
CA ASP A 48 -6.65 -6.47 -15.21
C ASP A 48 -6.52 -7.86 -14.57
N PRO A 49 -7.19 -8.14 -13.44
CA PRO A 49 -8.10 -7.25 -12.70
C PRO A 49 -7.39 -6.00 -12.12
N PRO A 50 -8.10 -4.89 -11.86
CA PRO A 50 -7.49 -3.67 -11.39
C PRO A 50 -6.99 -3.81 -9.94
N TRP A 51 -5.68 -3.72 -9.73
CA TRP A 51 -5.08 -3.58 -8.40
C TRP A 51 -5.02 -2.12 -8.01
N ARG A 52 -5.40 -1.80 -6.77
CA ARG A 52 -5.32 -0.46 -6.23
C ARG A 52 -3.97 -0.21 -5.59
N TRP A 53 -3.34 0.90 -5.97
CA TRP A 53 -2.07 1.36 -5.44
C TRP A 53 -2.27 2.71 -4.78
N TYR A 54 -1.75 2.90 -3.56
CA TYR A 54 -1.74 4.17 -2.85
C TYR A 54 -0.34 4.78 -2.86
N LEU A 55 -0.27 6.11 -2.87
CA LEU A 55 0.99 6.83 -2.81
C LEU A 55 1.37 7.14 -1.36
N LEU A 56 2.53 6.63 -0.94
CA LEU A 56 3.21 7.07 0.28
C LEU A 56 4.24 8.13 -0.09
N THR A 57 4.29 9.19 0.71
CA THR A 57 5.29 10.25 0.68
C THR A 57 5.94 10.37 2.06
N ASP A 58 6.87 11.30 2.22
CA ASP A 58 7.60 11.57 3.47
C ASP A 58 8.09 10.26 4.12
N LEU A 59 8.88 9.50 3.35
CA LEU A 59 9.29 8.15 3.71
C LEU A 59 10.19 8.16 4.94
N SER A 60 9.60 7.95 6.11
CA SER A 60 10.28 7.75 7.39
C SER A 60 11.19 6.50 7.40
N ARG A 61 10.84 5.48 6.63
CA ARG A 61 11.67 4.27 6.40
C ARG A 61 11.76 4.03 4.89
N LYS A 62 12.98 4.04 4.36
CA LYS A 62 13.29 3.67 2.98
C LYS A 62 14.63 2.90 2.90
N PRO A 63 14.77 1.96 1.97
CA PRO A 63 16.02 1.25 1.75
C PRO A 63 17.12 2.21 1.29
N PRO A 64 18.39 1.96 1.66
CA PRO A 64 19.50 2.81 1.29
C PRO A 64 19.68 2.82 -0.24
N GLY A 65 19.74 4.03 -0.81
CA GLY A 65 19.89 4.21 -2.25
C GLY A 65 18.57 4.26 -3.02
N TYR A 66 17.41 4.23 -2.35
CA TYR A 66 16.13 4.51 -3.01
C TYR A 66 16.08 5.98 -3.49
N PRO A 67 15.95 6.23 -4.81
CA PRO A 67 16.16 7.55 -5.39
C PRO A 67 14.96 8.49 -5.26
N ALA A 68 13.77 7.95 -4.97
CA ALA A 68 12.55 8.73 -4.86
C ALA A 68 12.20 9.01 -3.40
N ASP A 69 11.44 10.07 -3.17
CA ASP A 69 10.91 10.42 -1.85
C ASP A 69 9.45 9.96 -1.66
N SER A 70 8.94 9.20 -2.63
CA SER A 70 7.60 8.63 -2.62
C SER A 70 7.60 7.25 -3.26
N VAL A 71 6.73 6.36 -2.78
CA VAL A 71 6.58 5.00 -3.31
C VAL A 71 5.10 4.67 -3.51
N TRP A 72 4.80 3.94 -4.58
CA TRP A 72 3.47 3.38 -4.80
C TRP A 72 3.39 2.00 -4.15
N CYS A 73 2.41 1.83 -3.26
CA CYS A 73 2.20 0.59 -2.55
C CYS A 73 0.83 0.01 -2.84
N GLU A 74 0.78 -1.29 -3.07
CA GLU A 74 -0.47 -2.00 -3.30
C GLU A 74 -1.34 -1.98 -2.03
N SER A 75 -2.65 -1.83 -2.21
CA SER A 75 -3.62 -1.80 -1.11
C SER A 75 -3.59 -3.04 -0.23
N GLU A 76 -3.23 -4.20 -0.78
CA GLU A 76 -3.15 -5.45 0.00
C GLU A 76 -1.90 -5.53 0.88
N SER A 77 -0.83 -4.84 0.50
CA SER A 77 0.45 -4.83 1.22
C SER A 77 0.63 -3.55 2.05
N LEU A 78 -0.43 -2.77 2.26
CA LEU A 78 -0.40 -1.50 2.99
C LEU A 78 -1.11 -1.64 4.33
N PHE A 79 -0.38 -1.31 5.40
CA PHE A 79 -0.86 -1.38 6.76
C PHE A 79 -0.74 -0.01 7.42
N LEU A 80 -1.83 0.46 8.01
CA LEU A 80 -1.83 1.72 8.74
C LEU A 80 -1.10 1.53 10.05
N ILE A 81 -0.21 2.46 10.38
CA ILE A 81 0.58 2.41 11.61
C ILE A 81 0.32 3.64 12.46
N ASP A 82 0.51 3.51 13.77
CA ASP A 82 0.49 4.65 14.68
C ASP A 82 1.83 5.41 14.68
N ALA A 83 1.91 6.47 15.49
CA ALA A 83 3.13 7.26 15.63
C ALA A 83 4.32 6.47 16.21
N GLU A 84 4.05 5.35 16.89
CA GLU A 84 5.05 4.46 17.50
C GLU A 84 5.44 3.31 16.55
N GLY A 85 4.90 3.29 15.32
CA GLY A 85 5.19 2.28 14.31
C GLY A 85 4.47 0.96 14.53
N ARG A 86 3.40 0.94 15.34
CA ARG A 86 2.58 -0.26 15.55
C ARG A 86 1.44 -0.28 14.55
N THR A 87 1.22 -1.44 13.93
CA THR A 87 0.11 -1.65 13.00
C THR A 87 -1.24 -1.52 13.70
N LEU A 88 -2.07 -0.64 13.16
CA LEU A 88 -3.43 -0.41 13.60
C LEU A 88 -4.34 -1.53 13.04
N PRO A 89 -5.28 -2.06 13.84
CA PRO A 89 -6.22 -3.09 13.39
C PRO A 89 -7.21 -2.57 12.32
N ASP A 90 -7.28 -1.27 12.11
CA ASP A 90 -7.98 -0.65 10.98
C ASP A 90 -7.15 -0.80 9.70
N THR A 91 -7.01 -2.02 9.21
CA THR A 91 -6.52 -2.26 7.85
C THR A 91 -7.50 -1.60 6.88
N LEU A 92 -7.00 -0.98 5.81
CA LEU A 92 -7.83 -0.35 4.78
C LEU A 92 -9.02 -1.26 4.40
N PRO A 93 -10.20 -0.68 4.11
CA PRO A 93 -11.42 -1.44 3.86
C PRO A 93 -11.36 -2.46 2.71
N ALA A 94 -10.25 -2.53 1.96
CA ALA A 94 -9.96 -3.56 0.97
C ALA A 94 -9.64 -4.94 1.57
N GLN A 95 -9.19 -5.03 2.83
CA GLN A 95 -8.77 -6.29 3.46
C GLN A 95 -9.82 -6.94 4.38
N ARG A 96 -11.08 -6.49 4.33
CA ARG A 96 -12.20 -7.28 4.87
C ARG A 96 -12.54 -8.44 3.93
N ASN A 97 -11.57 -9.34 3.75
CA ASN A 97 -11.87 -10.71 3.35
C ASN A 97 -12.68 -11.34 4.50
N THR A 98 -13.99 -11.12 4.47
CA THR A 98 -14.93 -11.94 5.22
C THR A 98 -14.81 -13.33 4.59
N PRO A 99 -14.31 -14.36 5.32
CA PRO A 99 -14.45 -15.72 4.81
C PRO A 99 -15.95 -15.95 4.55
N PRO A 100 -16.37 -16.52 3.40
CA PRO A 100 -17.78 -16.80 3.19
C PRO A 100 -18.26 -17.63 4.38
N ALA A 101 -19.24 -17.09 5.11
CA ALA A 101 -19.88 -17.78 6.21
C ALA A 101 -20.28 -19.16 5.70
N ARG A 102 -19.58 -20.19 6.19
CA ARG A 102 -19.79 -21.58 5.79
C ARG A 102 -21.23 -21.92 6.17
N GLN A 103 -22.15 -21.83 5.21
CA GLN A 103 -23.55 -22.14 5.45
C GLN A 103 -23.64 -23.61 5.87
N ARG A 104 -24.28 -23.81 7.03
CA ARG A 104 -24.56 -25.10 7.67
C ARG A 104 -25.14 -26.10 6.66
N ARG A 105 -24.61 -27.32 6.63
CA ARG A 105 -25.42 -28.49 6.23
C ARG A 105 -25.82 -29.23 7.50
N LYS A 106 -27.14 -29.38 7.65
CA LYS A 106 -27.85 -30.21 8.63
C LYS A 106 -27.48 -31.67 8.47
#